data_AF-A0A653P376-F1
#
_entry.id   AF-A0A653P376-F1
#
_cell.length_a   1.000
_cell.length_b   1.000
_cell.length_c   1.000
_cell.angle_alpha   90.00
_cell.angle_beta   90.00
_cell.angle_gamma   90.00
#
_symmetry.space_group_name_H-M   'P 1'
#
loop_
_entity.id
_entity.type
_entity.pdbx_description
1 polymer ?
#
loop_
_entity_poly.entity_id
_entity_poly.type
_entity_poly.pdbx_seq_one_letter_code
_entity_poly.pdbx_strand_id
1 'polypeptide(L)'
;MSKFANAMTDSPVLMAAKATLRNGKPVVLAVSTNDALGLNGVNLMRLMATKDIYFVPFGQDAPEKKPNSMVARMELLEDTVLEALLPIVTVLVEKMRKLNHI
;
A
#
# COMPACT_ATOMS: atom_id res chain seq x y z
N MET A 1 -1.82 9.71 0.68
CA MET A 1 -1.73 8.93 -0.58
C MET A 1 -1.62 9.83 -1.81
N SER A 2 -2.66 10.61 -2.16
CA SER A 2 -2.65 11.49 -3.34
C SER A 2 -1.39 12.37 -3.50
N LYS A 3 -0.98 13.08 -2.43
CA LYS A 3 0.26 13.88 -2.44
C LYS A 3 1.51 13.08 -2.82
N PHE A 4 1.64 11.86 -2.29
CA PHE A 4 2.76 10.97 -2.58
C PHE A 4 2.75 10.50 -4.04
N ALA A 5 1.58 10.11 -4.55
CA ALA A 5 1.38 9.73 -5.96
C ALA A 5 1.65 10.87 -6.96
N ASN A 6 1.69 12.11 -6.48
CA ASN A 6 2.01 13.31 -7.27
C ASN A 6 3.36 13.94 -6.84
N ALA A 7 4.23 13.17 -6.18
CA ALA A 7 5.59 13.56 -5.80
C ALA A 7 5.71 14.83 -4.92
N MET A 8 4.65 15.21 -4.21
CA MET A 8 4.69 16.30 -3.24
C MET A 8 5.43 15.86 -1.96
N THR A 9 6.17 16.77 -1.33
CA THR A 9 6.98 16.50 -0.12
C THR A 9 6.83 17.55 0.97
N ASP A 10 5.61 18.06 1.11
CA ASP A 10 5.25 19.10 2.08
C ASP A 10 5.05 18.59 3.52
N SER A 11 5.46 17.36 3.82
CA SER A 11 5.45 16.80 5.18
C SER A 11 6.68 15.93 5.43
N PRO A 12 7.12 15.78 6.70
CA PRO A 12 8.26 14.95 7.05
C PRO A 12 8.15 13.51 6.55
N VAL A 13 6.96 12.90 6.63
CA VAL A 13 6.72 11.52 6.17
C VAL A 13 6.88 11.40 4.65
N LEU A 14 6.37 12.35 3.89
CA LEU A 14 6.53 12.36 2.42
C LEU A 14 7.99 12.60 2.02
N MET A 15 8.71 13.47 2.75
CA MET A 15 10.14 13.68 2.53
C MET A 15 10.95 12.41 2.84
N ALA A 16 10.65 11.72 3.93
CA ALA A 16 11.27 10.45 4.27
C ALA A 16 11.03 9.40 3.17
N ALA A 17 9.78 9.23 2.72
CA ALA A 17 9.46 8.32 1.64
C ALA A 17 10.21 8.64 0.34
N LYS A 18 10.31 9.93 -0.04
CA LYS A 18 11.10 10.38 -1.19
C LYS A 18 12.60 10.07 -1.02
N ALA A 19 13.16 10.30 0.17
CA ALA A 19 14.56 10.03 0.45
C ALA A 19 14.87 8.51 0.40
N THR A 20 13.95 7.67 0.85
CA THR A 20 14.04 6.21 0.75
C THR A 20 14.05 5.74 -0.70
N LEU A 21 13.10 6.22 -1.53
CA LEU A 21 13.03 5.90 -2.95
C LEU A 21 14.26 6.40 -3.73
N ARG A 22 14.82 7.56 -3.35
CA ARG A 22 16.07 8.09 -3.94
C ARG A 22 17.24 7.10 -3.83
N ASN A 23 17.26 6.28 -2.77
CA ASN A 23 18.30 5.29 -2.53
C ASN A 23 17.96 3.90 -3.09
N GLY A 24 16.88 3.77 -3.87
CA GLY A 24 16.38 2.48 -4.38
C GLY A 24 16.00 1.53 -3.26
N LYS A 25 15.46 2.07 -2.15
CA LYS A 25 15.00 1.30 -1.00
C LYS A 25 13.48 1.22 -1.00
N PRO A 26 12.91 0.10 -0.51
CA PRO A 26 11.48 -0.14 -0.54
C PRO A 26 10.72 0.81 0.38
N VAL A 27 9.54 1.24 -0.06
CA VAL A 27 8.54 1.93 0.76
C VAL A 27 7.27 1.08 0.81
N VAL A 28 6.84 0.71 2.02
CA VAL A 28 5.60 -0.04 2.23
C VAL A 28 4.48 0.91 2.65
N LEU A 29 3.33 0.79 2.00
CA LEU A 29 2.14 1.59 2.24
C LEU A 29 1.01 0.73 2.80
N ALA A 30 0.47 1.13 3.94
CA ALA A 30 -0.80 0.64 4.46
C ALA A 30 -1.88 1.67 4.13
N VAL A 31 -2.76 1.36 3.17
CA VAL A 31 -3.83 2.28 2.76
C VAL A 31 -4.96 2.30 3.78
N SER A 32 -5.53 3.48 4.01
CA SER A 32 -6.76 3.65 4.78
C SER A 32 -7.42 4.92 4.29
N THR A 33 -8.37 4.79 3.37
CA THR A 33 -9.11 5.93 2.82
C THR A 33 -10.48 5.50 2.34
N ASN A 34 -11.47 6.38 2.47
CA ASN A 34 -12.86 6.11 2.11
C ASN A 34 -13.19 6.39 0.63
N ASP A 35 -12.23 6.91 -0.13
CA ASP A 35 -12.35 7.29 -1.54
C ASP A 35 -11.41 6.49 -2.47
N ALA A 36 -10.94 5.34 -1.99
CA ALA A 36 -9.93 4.51 -2.65
C ALA A 36 -10.42 3.96 -4.00
N LEU A 37 -11.69 3.56 -4.10
CA LEU A 37 -12.33 3.17 -5.38
C LEU A 37 -13.01 4.34 -6.11
N GLY A 38 -12.86 5.56 -5.58
CA GLY A 38 -13.32 6.80 -6.21
C GLY A 38 -12.16 7.57 -6.83
N LEU A 39 -12.04 8.85 -6.47
CA LEU A 39 -11.04 9.76 -7.03
C LEU A 39 -9.59 9.35 -6.71
N ASN A 40 -9.37 8.66 -5.59
CA ASN A 40 -8.03 8.23 -5.20
C ASN A 40 -7.57 6.94 -5.89
N GLY A 41 -8.45 6.25 -6.63
CA GLY A 41 -8.13 5.00 -7.31
C GLY A 41 -6.98 5.16 -8.30
N VAL A 42 -6.94 6.27 -9.04
CA VAL A 42 -5.85 6.57 -9.98
C VAL A 42 -4.51 6.72 -9.25
N ASN A 43 -4.51 7.40 -8.09
CA ASN A 43 -3.30 7.59 -7.29
C ASN A 43 -2.82 6.27 -6.68
N LEU A 44 -3.75 5.44 -6.20
CA LEU A 44 -3.48 4.13 -5.65
C LEU A 44 -2.86 3.21 -6.70
N MET A 45 -3.48 3.09 -7.88
CA MET A 45 -2.98 2.25 -8.97
C MET A 45 -1.66 2.76 -9.54
N ARG A 46 -1.46 4.08 -9.60
CA ARG A 46 -0.18 4.67 -9.99
C ARG A 46 0.94 4.25 -9.05
N LEU A 47 0.71 4.33 -7.74
CA LEU A 47 1.67 3.90 -6.74
C LEU A 47 1.91 2.39 -6.78
N MET A 48 0.86 1.57 -7.02
CA MET A 48 1.00 0.10 -7.17
C MET A 48 1.91 -0.31 -8.34
N ALA A 49 1.92 0.47 -9.42
CA ALA A 49 2.78 0.22 -10.58
C ALA A 49 4.19 0.85 -10.46
N THR A 50 4.47 1.59 -9.39
CA THR A 50 5.72 2.32 -9.22
C THR A 50 6.79 1.43 -8.59
N LYS A 51 8.02 1.49 -9.12
CA LYS A 51 9.17 0.74 -8.60
C LYS A 51 9.44 1.07 -7.12
N ASP A 52 9.81 0.05 -6.35
CA ASP A 52 10.19 0.14 -4.94
C ASP A 52 9.06 0.63 -4.01
N ILE A 53 7.80 0.62 -4.48
CA ILE A 53 6.61 0.89 -3.66
C ILE A 53 5.79 -0.38 -3.55
N TYR A 54 5.46 -0.75 -2.31
CA TYR A 54 4.73 -1.97 -1.97
C TYR A 54 3.55 -1.66 -1.08
N PHE A 55 2.56 -2.54 -1.09
CA PHE A 55 1.32 -2.35 -0.35
C PHE A 55 1.09 -3.50 0.62
N VAL A 56 0.72 -3.16 1.85
CA VAL A 56 0.11 -4.13 2.76
C VAL A 56 -1.21 -4.57 2.14
N PRO A 57 -1.53 -5.88 2.04
CA PRO A 57 -2.76 -6.34 1.43
C PRO A 57 -3.98 -5.59 1.98
N PHE A 58 -4.83 -5.10 1.08
CA PHE A 58 -5.96 -4.24 1.43
C PHE A 58 -7.21 -4.64 0.66
N GLY A 59 -8.37 -4.19 1.16
CA GLY A 59 -9.67 -4.41 0.53
C GLY A 59 -10.74 -3.51 1.14
N GLN A 60 -11.98 -3.66 0.68
CA GLN A 60 -13.10 -2.93 1.27
C GLN A 60 -13.35 -3.35 2.71
N ASP A 61 -13.45 -2.39 3.62
CA ASP A 61 -13.68 -2.64 5.05
C ASP A 61 -15.17 -2.64 5.43
N ALA A 62 -15.97 -1.84 4.73
CA ALA A 62 -17.42 -1.80 4.91
C ALA A 62 -18.14 -1.54 3.56
N PRO A 63 -18.30 -2.56 2.70
CA PRO A 63 -18.83 -2.39 1.35
C PRO A 63 -20.19 -1.69 1.29
N GLU A 64 -21.11 -2.01 2.22
CA GLU A 64 -22.46 -1.41 2.23
C GLU A 64 -22.47 0.04 2.75
N LYS A 65 -21.70 0.32 3.80
CA LYS A 65 -21.68 1.65 4.45
C LYS A 65 -20.73 2.63 3.77
N LYS A 66 -19.66 2.12 3.18
CA LYS A 66 -18.55 2.88 2.60
C LYS A 66 -18.06 2.17 1.33
N PRO A 67 -18.83 2.17 0.24
CA PRO A 67 -18.54 1.40 -0.96
C PRO A 67 -17.19 1.73 -1.61
N ASN A 68 -16.69 2.96 -1.46
CA ASN A 68 -15.40 3.36 -2.03
C ASN A 68 -14.22 3.20 -1.07
N SER A 69 -14.46 2.73 0.15
CA SER A 69 -13.45 2.63 1.19
C SER A 69 -12.59 1.40 1.01
N MET A 70 -11.28 1.55 1.16
CA MET A 70 -10.35 0.45 1.26
C MET A 70 -9.38 0.67 2.41
N VAL A 71 -9.11 -0.40 3.16
CA VAL A 71 -8.24 -0.39 4.32
C VAL A 71 -7.30 -1.59 4.24
N ALA A 72 -6.05 -1.38 4.62
CA ALA A 72 -5.03 -2.40 4.73
C ALA A 72 -5.27 -3.30 5.95
N ARG A 73 -4.92 -4.57 5.77
CA ARG A 73 -4.86 -5.59 6.82
C ARG A 73 -3.59 -5.40 7.63
N MET A 74 -3.65 -4.59 8.67
CA MET A 74 -2.48 -4.19 9.48
C MET A 74 -1.76 -5.38 10.12
N GLU A 75 -2.45 -6.49 10.34
CA GLU A 75 -1.88 -7.76 10.80
C GLU A 75 -0.85 -8.36 9.81
N LEU A 76 -0.87 -7.94 8.54
CA LEU A 76 0.08 -8.38 7.51
C LEU A 76 1.21 -7.37 7.26
N LEU A 77 1.33 -6.32 8.08
CA LEU A 77 2.34 -5.27 7.87
C LEU A 77 3.76 -5.83 7.97
N GLU A 78 4.05 -6.61 9.01
CA GLU A 78 5.38 -7.19 9.24
C GLU A 78 5.78 -8.12 8.09
N ASP A 79 4.87 -9.03 7.71
CA ASP A 79 5.03 -9.90 6.54
C ASP A 79 5.33 -9.09 5.27
N THR A 80 4.60 -7.99 5.04
CA THR A 80 4.78 -7.16 3.84
C THR A 80 6.14 -6.46 3.84
N VAL A 81 6.61 -5.99 5.00
CA VAL A 81 7.94 -5.36 5.13
C VAL A 81 9.05 -6.37 4.86
N LEU A 82 8.92 -7.59 5.40
CA LEU A 82 9.89 -8.67 5.15
C LEU A 82 9.97 -9.02 3.66
N GLU A 83 8.82 -9.18 3.00
CA GLU A 83 8.76 -9.44 1.56
C GLU A 83 9.35 -8.28 0.76
N ALA A 84 9.06 -7.02 1.12
CA ALA A 84 9.57 -5.84 0.42
C ALA A 84 11.11 -5.70 0.46
N LEU A 85 11.79 -6.36 1.41
CA LEU A 85 13.25 -6.39 1.50
C LEU A 85 13.89 -7.44 0.59
N LEU A 86 13.10 -8.37 0.03
CA LEU A 86 13.61 -9.40 -0.87
C LEU A 86 13.89 -8.84 -2.28
N PRO A 87 14.85 -9.43 -3.03
CA PRO A 87 15.21 -8.96 -4.37
C PRO A 87 14.10 -9.12 -5.42
N ILE A 88 13.15 -10.03 -5.18
CA ILE A 88 12.03 -10.35 -6.06
C ILE A 88 10.77 -10.26 -5.21
N VAL A 89 9.92 -9.27 -5.47
CA VAL A 89 8.69 -9.06 -4.72
C VAL A 89 7.51 -9.17 -5.68
N THR A 90 6.59 -10.08 -5.39
CA THR A 90 5.35 -10.25 -6.15
C THR A 90 4.20 -9.67 -5.33
N VAL A 91 3.50 -8.68 -5.89
CA VAL A 91 2.45 -7.87 -5.23
C VAL A 91 1.19 -8.68 -4.89
N LEU A 92 0.97 -9.84 -5.52
CA LEU A 92 -0.10 -10.77 -5.17
C LEU A 92 0.45 -11.94 -4.34
N VAL A 93 0.43 -11.81 -3.02
CA VAL A 93 0.50 -12.98 -2.14
C VAL A 93 -0.94 -13.38 -1.81
N GLU A 94 -1.40 -14.46 -2.42
CA GLU A 94 -2.65 -15.13 -2.07
C GLU A 94 -2.48 -15.88 -0.73
N LYS A 95 -2.23 -15.15 0.37
CA LYS A 95 -2.13 -15.71 1.74
C LYS A 95 -3.50 -15.84 2.43
N MET A 96 -4.59 -15.77 1.67
CA MET A 96 -5.95 -16.03 2.17
C MET A 96 -6.21 -17.51 2.47
N ARG A 97 -5.37 -18.44 1.97
CA ARG A 97 -5.59 -19.89 2.16
C ARG A 97 -4.97 -20.48 3.44
N LYS A 98 -4.13 -19.74 4.17
CA LYS A 98 -3.46 -20.26 5.37
C LYS A 98 -4.17 -19.95 6.70
N LEU A 99 -5.27 -19.18 6.69
CA LEU A 99 -6.04 -18.86 7.90
C LEU A 99 -7.29 -19.74 8.13
N ASN A 100 -7.65 -20.62 7.20
CA ASN A 100 -8.81 -21.52 7.33
C ASN A 100 -8.45 -22.96 7.74
N HIS A 101 -7.25 -23.19 8.25
CA HIS A 101 -6.80 -24.49 8.74
C HIS A 101 -6.13 -24.38 10.11
N ILE A 102 -6.83 -23.80 11.09
CA ILE A 102 -6.66 -24.07 12.52
C ILE A 102 -8.06 -23.98 13.16
#